data_AF-A0A7M5XLR0-F1
#
_entry.id   AF-A0A7M5XLR0-F1
#
_cell.length_a   1.000
_cell.length_b   1.000
_cell.length_c   1.000
_cell.angle_alpha   90.00
_cell.angle_beta   90.00
_cell.angle_gamma   90.00
#
_symmetry.space_group_name_H-M   'P 1'
#
loop_
_entity.id
_entity.type
_entity.pdbx_description
1 polymer ?
#
loop_
_entity_poly.entity_id
_entity_poly.type
_entity_poly.pdbx_seq_one_letter_code
_entity_poly.pdbx_strand_id
1 'polypeptide(L)'
;MSDYYYPDIDETRAGEMLRDKNHGQFLLRNDKTKHDGNYILSIRKIDGSCQHLKFTKTPVGNYEVGGDPQNQFSKVTECQHIEDAISQFFKKYKTPMTPLRKSLSALH
;
A
#
# COMPACT_ATOMS: atom_id res chain seq x y z
N MET A 1 -1.24 -11.69 8.54
CA MET A 1 -0.93 -10.76 7.42
C MET A 1 -2.21 -10.48 6.67
N SER A 2 -2.47 -9.22 6.39
CA SER A 2 -3.72 -8.78 5.78
C SER A 2 -3.86 -9.32 4.35
N ASP A 3 -5.08 -9.62 3.94
CA ASP A 3 -5.42 -10.31 2.69
C ASP A 3 -5.19 -9.48 1.42
N TYR A 4 -4.76 -8.23 1.53
CA TYR A 4 -4.42 -7.34 0.42
C TYR A 4 -2.91 -7.11 0.26
N TYR A 5 -2.08 -7.88 0.99
CA TYR A 5 -0.61 -7.86 0.89
C TYR A 5 -0.09 -8.90 -0.11
N TYR A 6 0.56 -8.42 -1.17
CA TYR A 6 1.15 -9.19 -2.27
C TYR A 6 2.67 -8.95 -2.30
N PRO A 7 3.46 -9.68 -1.49
CA PRO A 7 4.90 -9.45 -1.37
C PRO A 7 5.67 -9.67 -2.69
N ASP A 8 5.20 -10.57 -3.54
CA ASP A 8 5.95 -11.09 -4.69
C ASP A 8 5.69 -10.36 -6.01
N ILE A 9 4.81 -9.35 -6.02
CA ILE A 9 4.44 -8.62 -7.24
C ILE A 9 5.21 -7.31 -7.38
N ASP A 10 5.46 -6.90 -8.62
CA ASP A 10 6.08 -5.61 -8.96
C ASP A 10 5.02 -4.55 -9.32
N GLU A 11 5.49 -3.39 -9.78
CA GLU A 11 4.66 -2.27 -10.20
C GLU A 11 3.75 -2.61 -11.37
N THR A 12 4.30 -3.25 -12.40
CA THR A 12 3.57 -3.66 -13.60
C THR A 12 2.43 -4.60 -13.22
N ARG A 13 2.73 -5.65 -12.45
CA ARG A 13 1.73 -6.62 -12.02
C ARG A 13 0.68 -5.99 -11.10
N ALA A 14 1.09 -5.08 -10.21
CA ALA A 14 0.14 -4.33 -9.39
C ALA A 14 -0.81 -3.45 -10.23
N GLY A 15 -0.27 -2.79 -11.27
CA GLY A 15 -1.05 -2.01 -12.22
C GLY A 15 -2.08 -2.87 -12.96
N GLU A 16 -1.67 -4.03 -13.47
CA GLU A 16 -2.57 -5.00 -14.10
C GLU A 16 -3.69 -5.44 -13.15
N MET A 17 -3.35 -5.81 -11.91
CA MET A 17 -4.31 -6.26 -10.90
C MET A 17 -5.33 -5.18 -10.53
N LEU A 18 -4.96 -3.90 -10.63
CA LEU A 18 -5.80 -2.75 -10.33
C LEU A 18 -6.52 -2.16 -11.56
N ARG A 19 -6.11 -2.53 -12.78
CA ARG A 19 -6.62 -1.97 -14.05
C ARG A 19 -8.12 -2.21 -14.27
N ASP A 20 -8.62 -3.35 -13.83
CA ASP A 20 -10.04 -3.72 -13.97
C ASP A 20 -10.80 -3.61 -12.64
N LYS A 21 -10.24 -2.85 -11.70
CA LYS A 21 -10.75 -2.66 -10.35
C LYS A 21 -11.38 -1.28 -10.18
N ASN A 22 -12.30 -1.19 -9.22
CA ASN A 22 -12.99 0.05 -8.89
C ASN A 22 -12.00 1.11 -8.40
N HIS A 23 -12.34 2.38 -8.59
CA HIS A 23 -11.59 3.50 -8.03
C HIS A 23 -11.49 3.36 -6.50
N GLY A 24 -10.32 3.68 -5.94
CA GLY A 24 -10.03 3.51 -4.53
C GLY A 24 -9.68 2.07 -4.13
N GLN A 25 -9.63 1.11 -5.07
CA GLN A 25 -9.05 -0.19 -4.78
C GLN A 25 -7.53 -0.09 -4.63
N PHE A 26 -6.98 -0.76 -3.62
CA PHE A 26 -5.55 -0.70 -3.32
C PHE A 26 -4.98 -2.06 -2.94
N LEU A 27 -3.67 -2.21 -3.08
CA LEU A 27 -2.91 -3.35 -2.59
C LEU A 27 -1.57 -2.90 -2.03
N LEU A 28 -1.00 -3.70 -1.13
CA LEU A 28 0.33 -3.49 -0.57
C LEU A 28 1.30 -4.50 -1.18
N ARG A 29 2.51 -4.07 -1.55
CA ARG A 29 3.58 -4.95 -2.08
C ARG A 29 4.93 -4.57 -1.50
N ASN A 30 5.92 -5.45 -1.67
CA ASN A 30 7.31 -5.11 -1.35
C ASN A 30 7.90 -4.14 -2.38
N ASP A 31 8.83 -3.33 -1.92
CA ASP A 31 9.72 -2.62 -2.82
C ASP A 31 10.85 -3.56 -3.29
N LYS A 32 10.74 -4.06 -4.51
CA LYS A 32 11.76 -4.96 -5.11
C LYS A 32 13.11 -4.27 -5.37
N THR A 33 13.19 -2.93 -5.27
CA THR A 33 14.41 -2.16 -5.59
C THR A 33 15.31 -1.90 -4.39
N LYS A 34 14.87 -2.20 -3.15
CA LYS A 34 15.65 -1.93 -1.93
C LYS A 34 15.63 -3.13 -0.99
N HIS A 35 16.75 -3.31 -0.27
CA HIS A 35 16.85 -4.27 0.84
C HIS A 35 15.79 -3.98 1.92
N ASP A 36 15.27 -5.06 2.48
CA ASP A 36 14.26 -5.23 3.54
C ASP A 36 13.56 -4.01 4.17
N GLY A 37 12.23 -4.11 4.27
CA GLY A 37 11.39 -3.24 5.11
C GLY A 37 10.80 -2.02 4.42
N ASN A 38 10.91 -1.89 3.10
CA ASN A 38 10.19 -0.86 2.32
C ASN A 38 8.98 -1.46 1.63
N TYR A 39 7.84 -0.78 1.74
CA TYR A 39 6.59 -1.21 1.14
C TYR A 39 6.11 -0.21 0.10
N ILE A 40 5.34 -0.68 -0.87
CA ILE A 40 4.69 0.16 -1.86
C ILE A 40 3.19 -0.11 -1.82
N LEU A 41 2.43 0.94 -1.62
CA LEU A 41 0.99 0.95 -1.72
C LEU A 41 0.60 1.36 -3.13
N SER A 42 -0.07 0.47 -3.84
CA SER A 42 -0.56 0.72 -5.19
C SER A 42 -2.07 0.94 -5.13
N ILE A 43 -2.57 2.05 -5.67
CA ILE A 43 -3.98 2.47 -5.56
C ILE A 43 -4.51 2.84 -6.94
N ARG A 44 -5.73 2.40 -7.25
CA ARG A 44 -6.46 2.83 -8.43
C ARG A 44 -7.09 4.21 -8.20
N LYS A 45 -6.69 5.19 -9.00
CA LYS A 45 -7.18 6.57 -8.93
C LYS A 45 -8.46 6.77 -9.75
N ILE A 46 -9.14 7.89 -9.50
CA ILE A 46 -10.38 8.28 -10.19
C ILE A 46 -10.12 8.53 -11.68
N ASP A 47 -8.95 9.09 -12.03
CA ASP A 47 -8.52 9.32 -13.42
C ASP A 47 -8.16 8.04 -14.18
N GLY A 48 -8.34 6.87 -13.56
CA GLY A 48 -8.02 5.57 -14.15
C GLY A 48 -6.54 5.18 -14.05
N SER A 49 -5.67 6.06 -13.56
CA SER A 49 -4.25 5.75 -13.33
C SER A 49 -4.02 4.89 -12.08
N CYS A 50 -2.87 4.25 -12.01
CA CYS A 50 -2.39 3.59 -10.79
C CYS A 50 -1.34 4.48 -10.13
N GLN A 51 -1.58 4.84 -8.87
CA GLN A 51 -0.62 5.61 -8.06
C GLN A 51 0.15 4.65 -7.14
N HIS A 52 1.48 4.81 -7.10
CA HIS A 52 2.37 4.04 -6.24
C HIS A 52 2.96 4.94 -5.15
N LEU A 53 2.67 4.63 -3.88
CA LEU A 53 3.17 5.37 -2.73
C LEU A 53 4.16 4.51 -1.96
N LYS A 54 5.38 5.02 -1.82
CA LYS A 54 6.45 4.33 -1.10
C LYS A 54 6.37 4.60 0.39
N PHE A 55 6.41 3.54 1.17
CA PHE A 55 6.54 3.54 2.62
C PHE A 55 8.01 3.26 2.91
N THR A 56 8.74 4.32 3.26
CA THR A 56 10.18 4.24 3.52
C THR A 56 10.41 4.26 5.01
N LYS A 57 11.19 3.30 5.50
CA LYS A 57 11.63 3.31 6.89
C LYS A 57 12.69 4.39 7.09
N THR A 58 12.46 5.30 8.02
CA THR A 58 13.41 6.35 8.40
C THR A 58 14.53 5.76 9.26
N PRO A 59 15.70 6.43 9.34
CA PRO A 59 16.81 6.00 10.21
C PRO A 59 16.42 5.86 11.68
N VAL A 60 15.45 6.66 12.14
CA VAL A 60 14.94 6.62 13.53
C VAL A 60 13.91 5.50 13.76
N GLY A 61 13.56 4.74 12.72
CA GLY A 61 12.68 3.57 12.79
C GLY A 61 11.19 3.85 12.57
N ASN A 62 10.83 5.09 12.21
CA ASN A 62 9.48 5.46 11.78
C ASN A 62 9.27 5.10 10.29
N TYR A 63 8.03 5.13 9.81
CA TYR A 63 7.72 4.99 8.38
C TYR A 63 7.23 6.31 7.80
N GLU A 64 7.78 6.70 6.65
CA GLU A 64 7.36 7.86 5.85
C GLU A 64 6.60 7.43 4.60
N VAL A 65 5.48 8.09 4.31
CA VAL A 65 4.67 7.82 3.11
C VAL A 65 4.93 8.87 2.04
N GLY A 66 5.35 8.42 0.86
CA GLY A 66 5.55 9.28 -0.31
C GLY A 66 6.71 10.27 -0.18
N GLY A 67 7.59 10.10 0.81
CA GLY A 67 8.69 11.03 1.08
C GLY A 67 8.25 12.35 1.73
N ASP A 68 7.05 12.39 2.31
CA ASP A 68 6.53 13.54 3.05
C ASP A 68 6.82 13.37 4.56
N PRO A 69 7.70 14.19 5.18
CA PRO A 69 8.02 14.10 6.60
C PRO A 69 6.84 14.34 7.54
N GLN A 70 5.76 14.96 7.05
CA GLN A 70 4.53 15.15 7.82
C GLN A 70 3.70 13.86 7.94
N ASN A 71 4.01 12.84 7.14
CA ASN A 71 3.33 11.55 7.14
C ASN A 71 4.25 10.47 7.74
N GLN A 72 4.74 10.73 8.96
CA GLN A 72 5.56 9.79 9.75
C GLN A 72 4.72 8.99 10.76
N PHE A 73 5.02 7.70 10.89
CA PHE A 73 4.33 6.78 11.80
C PHE A 73 5.33 5.99 12.67
N SER A 74 5.03 5.81 13.96
CA SER A 74 5.91 5.20 14.98
C SER A 74 5.97 3.66 14.91
N LYS A 75 6.35 2.91 15.98
CA LYS A 75 6.75 1.48 15.94
C LYS A 75 5.96 0.52 16.90
N VAL A 76 4.66 0.32 16.71
CA VAL A 76 3.78 -0.84 16.99
C VAL A 76 3.56 -1.80 15.78
N THR A 77 4.32 -2.90 15.63
CA THR A 77 4.21 -3.96 14.57
C THR A 77 4.03 -3.47 13.11
N GLU A 78 5.01 -3.75 12.23
CA GLU A 78 5.02 -3.33 10.80
C GLU A 78 3.66 -3.35 10.08
N CYS A 79 2.87 -4.42 10.25
CA CYS A 79 1.55 -4.54 9.62
C CYS A 79 0.52 -3.51 10.14
N GLN A 80 0.48 -3.24 11.44
CA GLN A 80 -0.48 -2.32 12.06
C GLN A 80 -0.20 -0.86 11.65
N HIS A 81 1.08 -0.45 11.53
CA HIS A 81 1.36 0.90 11.04
C HIS A 81 1.00 1.07 9.60
N ILE A 82 1.25 0.07 8.76
CA ILE A 82 0.95 0.25 7.35
C ILE A 82 -0.55 0.47 7.21
N GLU A 83 -1.38 -0.26 7.95
CA GLU A 83 -2.82 -0.01 8.05
C GLU A 83 -3.17 1.38 8.58
N ASP A 84 -2.55 1.82 9.68
CA ASP A 84 -2.82 3.14 10.27
C ASP A 84 -2.32 4.29 9.37
N ALA A 85 -1.18 4.11 8.71
CA ALA A 85 -0.56 5.07 7.82
C ALA A 85 -1.35 5.21 6.52
N ILE A 86 -1.79 4.08 5.97
CA ILE A 86 -2.83 4.01 4.94
C ILE A 86 -4.03 4.82 5.42
N SER A 87 -4.68 4.43 6.52
CA SER A 87 -5.89 5.07 7.04
C SER A 87 -5.75 6.59 7.21
N GLN A 88 -4.66 7.06 7.81
CA GLN A 88 -4.37 8.48 8.00
C GLN A 88 -4.10 9.22 6.69
N PHE A 89 -3.33 8.63 5.78
CA PHE A 89 -3.13 9.15 4.43
C PHE A 89 -4.50 9.33 3.75
N PHE A 90 -5.36 8.31 3.72
CA PHE A 90 -6.64 8.42 3.03
C PHE A 90 -7.65 9.34 3.71
N LYS A 91 -7.62 9.45 5.04
CA LYS A 91 -8.39 10.46 5.77
C LYS A 91 -8.00 11.87 5.34
N LYS A 92 -6.70 12.13 5.14
CA LYS A 92 -6.17 13.41 4.62
C LYS A 92 -6.68 13.69 3.19
N TYR A 93 -6.71 12.67 2.32
CA TYR A 93 -7.11 12.81 0.91
C TYR A 93 -8.60 12.54 0.62
N LYS A 94 -9.45 12.33 1.64
CA LYS A 94 -10.90 12.07 1.52
C LYS A 94 -11.28 11.03 0.45
N THR A 95 -10.42 10.05 0.20
CA THR A 95 -10.61 9.07 -0.87
C THR A 95 -11.22 7.78 -0.27
N PRO A 96 -12.40 7.32 -0.73
CA PRO A 96 -12.96 6.06 -0.28
C PRO A 96 -12.07 4.90 -0.74
N MET A 97 -11.83 3.94 0.14
CA MET A 97 -10.91 2.86 -0.14
C MET A 97 -11.50 1.48 0.12
N THR A 98 -11.16 0.56 -0.79
CA THR A 98 -11.49 -0.85 -0.65
C THR A 98 -10.24 -1.70 -0.88
N PRO A 99 -9.74 -2.45 0.12
CA PRO A 99 -8.59 -3.32 -0.08
C PRO A 99 -8.88 -4.34 -1.19
N LEU A 100 -7.92 -4.55 -2.09
CA LEU A 100 -7.95 -5.63 -3.06
C LEU A 100 -7.55 -6.94 -2.37
N ARG A 101 -8.52 -7.53 -1.70
CA ARG A 101 -8.36 -8.80 -0.99
C ARG A 101 -8.04 -9.92 -1.97
N LYS A 102 -7.13 -10.80 -1.59
CA LYS A 102 -6.89 -12.08 -2.27
C LYS A 102 -8.21 -12.82 -2.34
N SER A 103 -8.59 -13.27 -3.53
CA SER A 103 -9.81 -14.07 -3.67
C SER A 103 -9.73 -15.31 -2.78
N LEU A 104 -10.72 -15.54 -1.93
CA LEU A 104 -10.82 -16.75 -1.10
C LEU A 104 -11.16 -18.01 -1.93
N SER A 105 -11.23 -17.91 -3.26
CA SER A 105 -11.66 -18.97 -4.17
C SER A 105 -10.60 -20.06 -4.46
N ALA A 106 -9.68 -20.35 -3.56
CA ALA A 106 -8.68 -21.43 -3.70
C ALA A 106 -8.72 -22.45 -2.56
N LEU A 107 -9.88 -22.59 -1.91
CA LEU A 107 -10.21 -23.68 -0.99
C LEU A 107 -11.41 -24.44 -1.58
N HIS A 108 -11.18 -25.24 -2.60
CA HIS A 108 -11.97 -26.42 -2.98
C HIS A 108 -11.10 -27.36 -3.80
#